data_AF-A0AAE3VR30-F1
#
_entry.id   AF-A0AAE3VR30-F1
#
_cell.length_a   1.000
_cell.length_b   1.000
_cell.length_c   1.000
_cell.angle_alpha   90.00
_cell.angle_beta   90.00
_cell.angle_gamma   90.00
#
_symmetry.space_group_name_H-M   'P 1'
#
loop_
_entity.id
_entity.type
_entity.pdbx_description
1 polymer ?
#
loop_
_entity_poly.entity_id
_entity_poly.type
_entity_poly.pdbx_seq_one_letter_code
_entity_poly.pdbx_strand_id
1 'polypeptide(L)' 'MAQDPKSAARTGQTVAKGRGKRSCPICGKPTDDAYRPFCSKRCADIDLGKWLGGTYAIPVVEEDGSAGSGGPDDD' A
#
# COMPACT_ATOMS: atom_id res chain seq x y z
N MET A 1 24.59 34.68 -35.40
CA MET A 1 24.40 33.94 -34.13
C MET A 1 23.07 33.19 -34.25
N ALA A 2 22.96 32.05 -34.95
CA ALA A 2 23.35 30.69 -34.56
C ALA A 2 22.68 30.18 -33.26
N GLN A 3 21.63 29.35 -33.42
CA GLN A 3 21.10 28.25 -32.54
C GLN A 3 20.56 28.67 -31.15
N ASP A 4 19.32 28.32 -30.78
CA ASP A 4 19.02 27.06 -30.07
C ASP A 4 17.50 26.69 -30.10
N PRO A 5 17.09 25.59 -30.78
CA PRO A 5 15.79 24.95 -30.55
C PRO A 5 15.98 23.73 -29.65
N LYS A 6 15.78 23.87 -28.33
CA LYS A 6 15.89 22.72 -27.41
C LYS A 6 14.90 22.80 -26.26
N SER A 7 13.72 22.22 -26.46
CA SER A 7 13.14 21.36 -25.42
C SER A 7 12.21 20.33 -26.03
N ALA A 8 12.71 19.11 -25.97
CA ALA A 8 12.18 17.91 -26.56
C ALA A 8 10.80 17.52 -26.03
N ALA A 9 10.07 16.83 -26.89
CA ALA A 9 8.91 16.02 -26.58
C ALA A 9 9.09 15.25 -25.28
N ARG A 10 8.19 15.45 -24.31
CA ARG A 10 7.95 14.46 -23.25
C ARG A 10 6.77 13.62 -23.67
N THR A 11 7.01 12.68 -24.58
CA THR A 11 6.11 11.55 -24.80
C THR A 11 6.13 10.72 -23.52
N GLY A 12 5.21 11.01 -22.60
CA GLY A 12 5.03 10.28 -21.36
C GLY A 12 4.63 8.84 -21.67
N GLN A 13 5.61 7.95 -21.70
CA GLN A 13 5.40 6.52 -21.85
C GLN A 13 4.91 5.96 -20.50
N THR A 14 3.60 5.97 -20.28
CA THR A 14 3.01 5.28 -19.13
C THR A 14 3.03 3.78 -19.39
N VAL A 15 4.08 3.11 -18.91
CA VAL A 15 4.19 1.65 -18.96
C VAL A 15 3.05 1.04 -18.14
N ALA A 16 2.05 0.50 -18.84
CA ALA A 16 0.99 -0.29 -18.23
C ALA A 16 1.62 -1.58 -17.68
N LYS A 17 2.03 -1.56 -16.40
CA LYS A 17 2.53 -2.74 -15.69
C LYS A 17 1.36 -3.71 -15.50
N GLY A 18 1.25 -4.67 -16.42
CA GLY A 18 0.26 -5.76 -16.35
C GLY A 18 0.29 -6.44 -14.99
N ARG A 19 -0.90 -6.75 -14.45
CA ARG A 19 -1.07 -7.44 -13.17
C ARG A 19 -0.70 -8.92 -13.33
N GLY A 20 0.60 -9.22 -13.43
CA GLY A 20 1.11 -10.58 -13.29
C GLY A 20 0.57 -11.22 -12.00
N LYS A 21 0.49 -12.57 -11.97
CA LYS A 21 0.07 -13.30 -10.77
C LYS A 21 0.90 -12.77 -9.59
N ARG A 22 0.20 -12.13 -8.65
CA ARG A 22 0.86 -11.34 -7.61
C ARG A 22 1.64 -12.30 -6.73
N SER A 23 2.75 -11.87 -6.15
CA SER A 23 3.44 -12.63 -5.13
C SER A 23 2.68 -12.54 -3.83
N CYS A 24 2.62 -13.63 -3.07
CA CYS A 24 2.07 -13.66 -1.72
C CYS A 24 2.84 -12.67 -0.83
N PRO A 25 2.18 -11.72 -0.16
CA PRO A 25 2.87 -10.71 0.67
C PRO A 25 3.50 -11.31 1.93
N ILE A 26 3.09 -12.52 2.32
CA ILE A 26 3.58 -13.21 3.53
C ILE A 26 4.85 -14.02 3.26
N CYS A 27 4.98 -14.64 2.08
CA CYS A 27 6.09 -15.56 1.80
C CYS A 27 6.68 -15.50 0.38
N GLY A 28 6.19 -14.59 -0.48
CA GLY A 28 6.72 -14.37 -1.83
C GLY A 28 6.29 -15.39 -2.89
N LYS A 29 5.70 -16.52 -2.52
CA LYS A 29 5.24 -17.57 -3.45
C LYS A 29 4.12 -17.07 -4.39
N PRO A 30 3.92 -17.68 -5.57
CA PRO A 30 2.80 -17.33 -6.45
C PRO A 30 1.46 -17.42 -5.73
N THR A 31 0.58 -16.44 -5.94
CA THR A 31 -0.77 -16.49 -5.36
C THR A 31 -1.61 -17.61 -5.94
N ASP A 32 -2.35 -18.27 -5.07
CA ASP A 32 -3.41 -19.21 -5.45
C ASP A 32 -4.71 -18.43 -5.69
N ASP A 33 -5.52 -18.83 -6.66
CA ASP A 33 -6.74 -18.11 -7.02
C ASP A 33 -7.81 -18.14 -5.92
N ALA A 34 -7.89 -19.21 -5.14
CA ALA A 34 -8.83 -19.33 -4.03
C ALA A 34 -8.41 -18.49 -2.81
N TYR A 35 -7.13 -18.13 -2.71
CA TYR A 35 -6.56 -17.47 -1.54
C TYR A 35 -5.98 -16.09 -1.82
N ARG A 36 -6.23 -15.47 -3.00
CA ARG A 36 -5.66 -14.15 -3.34
C ARG A 36 -6.00 -13.13 -2.25
N PRO A 37 -5.02 -12.31 -1.79
CA PRO A 37 -3.69 -12.08 -2.34
C PRO A 37 -2.59 -13.02 -1.81
N PHE A 38 -2.93 -14.17 -1.23
CA PHE A 38 -2.00 -15.14 -0.63
C PHE A 38 -1.82 -16.41 -1.47
N CYS A 39 -0.87 -17.26 -1.06
CA CYS A 39 -0.65 -18.56 -1.69
C CYS A 39 -1.40 -19.72 -1.01
N SER A 40 -1.97 -19.52 0.19
CA SER A 40 -2.68 -20.57 0.95
C SER A 40 -3.44 -19.99 2.15
N LYS A 41 -4.37 -20.78 2.71
CA LYS A 41 -5.07 -20.47 3.98
C LYS A 41 -4.09 -20.11 5.10
N ARG A 42 -3.01 -20.87 5.26
CA ARG A 42 -1.99 -20.62 6.30
C ARG A 42 -1.41 -19.20 6.21
N CYS A 43 -1.13 -18.71 5.01
CA CYS A 43 -0.61 -17.35 4.85
C CYS A 43 -1.68 -16.29 5.15
N ALA A 44 -2.94 -16.53 4.80
CA ALA A 44 -4.05 -15.65 5.18
C ALA A 44 -4.23 -15.58 6.71
N ASP A 45 -4.17 -16.73 7.40
CA ASP A 45 -4.29 -16.80 8.86
C ASP A 45 -3.12 -16.05 9.56
N ILE A 46 -1.90 -16.11 9.02
CA ILE A 46 -0.74 -15.36 9.53
C ILE A 46 -0.94 -13.85 9.36
N ASP A 47 -1.42 -13.42 8.20
CA ASP A 47 -1.73 -12.01 7.94
C ASP A 47 -2.77 -11.52 8.95
N LEU A 48 -3.86 -12.27 9.14
CA LEU A 48 -4.87 -11.98 10.15
C LEU A 48 -4.28 -11.89 11.56
N GLY A 49 -3.37 -12.78 11.93
CA GLY A 49 -2.65 -12.71 13.21
C GLY A 49 -1.85 -11.41 13.39
N LYS A 50 -1.21 -10.91 12.33
CA LYS A 50 -0.50 -9.62 12.35
C LYS A 50 -1.44 -8.43 12.50
N TRP A 51 -2.63 -8.49 11.90
CA TRP A 51 -3.69 -7.48 12.10
C TRP A 51 -4.17 -7.45 13.54
N LEU A 52 -4.58 -8.61 14.06
CA LEU A 52 -5.09 -8.71 15.43
C LEU A 52 -4.01 -8.44 16.48
N GLY A 53 -2.75 -8.73 16.16
CA GLY A 53 -1.60 -8.43 17.00
C GLY A 53 -1.08 -6.99 16.91
N GLY A 54 -1.75 -6.10 16.16
CA GLY A 54 -1.37 -4.69 16.06
C GLY A 54 -0.08 -4.41 15.29
N THR A 55 0.47 -5.39 14.56
CA THR A 55 1.69 -5.18 13.73
C THR A 55 1.45 -4.18 12.60
N TYR A 56 0.21 -4.09 12.12
CA TYR A 56 -0.20 -3.13 11.09
C TYR A 56 -0.77 -1.82 11.67
N ALA A 57 -0.46 -1.49 12.94
CA ALA A 57 -0.88 -0.23 13.55
C ALA A 57 -0.14 0.96 12.91
N ILE A 58 -0.86 2.07 12.73
CA ILE A 58 -0.26 3.34 12.32
C ILE A 58 0.21 4.05 13.59
N PRO A 59 1.50 4.39 13.71
CA PRO A 59 1.99 5.11 14.87
C PRO A 59 1.36 6.50 14.94
N VAL A 60 0.91 6.91 16.12
CA VAL A 60 0.52 8.30 16.37
C VAL A 60 1.81 9.08 16.61
N VAL A 61 2.03 10.11 15.79
CA VAL A 61 2.99 11.15 16.11
C VAL A 61 2.23 12.17 16.94
N GLU A 62 2.58 12.31 18.21
CA GLU A 62 2.08 13.43 19.00
C GLU A 62 2.75 14.70 18.45
N GLU A 63 2.08 15.35 17.50
CA GLU A 63 2.36 16.76 17.22
C GLU A 63 1.70 17.53 18.36
N ASP A 64 2.51 18.29 19.09
CA ASP A 64 2.10 19.20 20.15
C ASP A 64 1.06 20.22 19.65
N GLY A 65 -0.22 19.84 19.63
CA GLY A 65 -1.35 20.76 19.45
C GLY A 65 -2.47 20.30 18.53
N SER A 66 -3.51 19.71 19.14
CA SER A 66 -4.91 19.77 18.68
C SER A 66 -5.28 19.14 17.33
N ALA A 67 -5.67 17.86 17.35
CA ALA A 67 -6.71 17.32 16.45
C ALA A 67 -7.42 16.11 17.08
N GLY A 68 -7.97 16.29 18.28
CA GLY A 68 -8.98 15.39 18.84
C GLY A 68 -10.33 16.10 18.87
N SER A 69 -11.07 16.11 17.77
CA SER A 69 -12.50 16.43 17.82
C SER A 69 -13.26 15.19 18.29
N GLY A 70 -13.09 14.84 19.57
CA GLY A 70 -14.07 14.07 20.32
C GLY A 70 -14.96 15.09 21.01
N GLY A 71 -16.13 15.38 20.43
CA GLY A 71 -17.13 16.21 21.10
C GLY A 71 -17.62 15.51 22.37
N PRO A 72 -17.92 16.24 23.46
CA PRO A 72 -18.59 15.65 24.61
C PRO A 72 -20.04 15.34 24.22
N ASP A 73 -20.41 14.06 24.26
CA ASP A 73 -21.81 13.65 24.30
C ASP A 73 -22.35 14.01 25.71
N ASP A 74 -23.31 14.94 25.73
CA ASP A 74 -24.07 15.44 26.89
C ASP A 74 -25.06 14.35 27.38
N ASP A 75 -25.32 14.34 28.69
CA ASP A 75 -26.09 13.37 29.54
C ASP A 75 -27.33 12.71 28.91
#